data_AF-A0A7C5PIW8-F1
#
_entry.id   AF-A0A7C5PIW8-F1
#
_cell.length_a   1.000
_cell.length_b   1.000
_cell.length_c   1.000
_cell.angle_alpha   90.00
_cell.angle_beta   90.00
_cell.angle_gamma   90.00
#
_symmetry.space_group_name_H-M   'P 1'
#
loop_
_entity.id
_entity.type
_entity.pdbx_description
1 polymer ?
#
loop_
_entity_poly.entity_id
_entity_poly.type
_entity_poly.pdbx_seq_one_letter_code
_entity_poly.pdbx_strand_id
1 'polypeptide(L)'
;MSEAETARPESFVSSFFLEIRKRVRPEHFSTWFKNASLAEVTENDLVLSVESSFVRDWIQKKYMDVLLQSSLSVDGKARKIRVSSDPEKFVSEDIMNED
;
A
#
# COMPACT_ATOMS: atom_id res chain seq x y z
N MET A 1 31.82 0.45 -6.59
CA MET A 1 30.79 0.17 -7.60
C MET A 1 30.26 -1.22 -7.33
N SER A 2 29.13 -1.32 -6.62
CA SER A 2 28.24 -2.49 -6.49
C SER A 2 27.24 -2.18 -5.36
N GLU A 3 26.21 -1.39 -5.65
CA GLU A 3 25.10 -1.13 -4.71
C GLU A 3 23.79 -0.97 -5.50
N ALA A 4 23.60 -1.84 -6.49
CA ALA A 4 22.45 -1.86 -7.36
C ALA A 4 21.79 -3.25 -7.32
N GLU A 5 21.28 -3.67 -6.16
CA GLU A 5 20.46 -4.90 -6.09
C GLU A 5 19.29 -4.86 -5.07
N THR A 6 19.15 -3.79 -4.29
CA THR A 6 17.95 -3.52 -3.46
C THR A 6 16.91 -2.62 -4.14
N ALA A 7 17.11 -2.24 -5.41
CA ALA A 7 16.54 -1.05 -6.02
C ALA A 7 15.07 -1.10 -6.52
N ARG A 8 14.22 -2.03 -6.07
CA ARG A 8 12.84 -2.16 -6.61
C ARG A 8 11.67 -1.68 -5.74
N PRO A 9 11.70 -1.63 -4.39
CA PRO A 9 10.56 -1.11 -3.62
C PRO A 9 10.58 0.42 -3.50
N GLU A 10 11.72 1.08 -3.29
CA GLU A 10 11.76 2.52 -2.95
C GLU A 10 11.25 3.44 -4.08
N SER A 11 11.59 3.11 -5.33
CA SER A 11 11.12 3.85 -6.51
C SER A 11 9.60 3.69 -6.71
N PHE A 12 9.08 2.49 -6.46
CA PHE A 12 7.64 2.23 -6.49
C PHE A 12 6.91 2.97 -5.37
N VAL A 13 7.39 2.89 -4.13
CA VAL A 13 6.80 3.55 -2.95
C VAL A 13 6.63 5.05 -3.21
N SER A 14 7.69 5.70 -3.68
CA SER A 14 7.70 7.13 -3.97
C SER A 14 6.68 7.49 -5.05
N SER A 15 6.64 6.70 -6.14
CA SER A 15 5.71 6.90 -7.26
C SER A 15 4.25 6.65 -6.83
N PHE A 16 4.01 5.65 -6.00
CA PHE A 16 2.69 5.28 -5.50
C PHE A 16 2.10 6.38 -4.62
N PHE A 17 2.84 6.87 -3.64
CA PHE A 17 2.38 8.00 -2.80
C PHE A 17 2.22 9.29 -3.60
N LEU A 18 3.04 9.51 -4.63
CA LEU A 18 2.89 10.65 -5.52
C LEU A 18 1.56 10.59 -6.29
N GLU A 19 1.20 9.43 -6.84
CA GLU A 19 -0.09 9.23 -7.52
C GLU A 19 -1.28 9.40 -6.57
N ILE A 20 -1.19 8.89 -5.35
CA ILE A 20 -2.22 9.12 -4.31
C ILE A 20 -2.35 10.62 -4.03
N ARG A 21 -1.23 11.33 -3.85
CA ARG A 21 -1.22 12.78 -3.56
C ARG A 21 -1.81 13.61 -4.71
N LYS A 22 -1.74 13.15 -5.95
CA LYS A 22 -2.42 13.80 -7.10
C LYS A 22 -3.94 13.59 -7.07
N ARG A 23 -4.41 12.48 -6.50
CA ARG A 23 -5.83 12.07 -6.48
C ARG A 23 -6.55 12.49 -5.19
N VAL A 24 -5.82 12.66 -4.10
CA VAL A 24 -6.34 13.03 -2.78
C VAL A 24 -5.96 14.47 -2.45
N ARG A 25 -6.89 15.21 -1.84
CA ARG A 25 -6.59 16.57 -1.37
C ARG A 25 -5.46 16.55 -0.33
N PRO A 26 -4.56 17.55 -0.33
CA PRO A 26 -3.40 17.58 0.56
C PRO A 26 -3.78 17.51 2.05
N GLU A 27 -4.90 18.11 2.44
CA GLU A 27 -5.43 18.04 3.80
C GLU A 27 -5.75 16.61 4.22
N HIS A 28 -6.51 15.89 3.37
CA HIS A 28 -6.87 14.49 3.59
C HIS A 28 -5.64 13.57 3.56
N PHE A 29 -4.70 13.84 2.65
CA PHE A 29 -3.47 13.07 2.59
C PHE A 29 -2.67 13.19 3.90
N SER A 30 -2.50 14.40 4.41
CA SER A 30 -1.77 14.63 5.66
C SER A 30 -2.50 14.11 6.91
N THR A 31 -3.83 13.94 6.85
CA THR A 31 -4.59 13.33 7.95
C THR A 31 -4.54 11.81 7.93
N TRP A 32 -4.75 11.19 6.76
CA TRP A 32 -4.93 9.73 6.67
C TRP A 32 -3.65 8.98 6.28
N PHE A 33 -2.76 9.62 5.50
CA PHE A 33 -1.57 8.98 4.93
C PHE A 33 -0.25 9.46 5.54
N LYS A 34 -0.27 10.45 6.46
CA LYS A 34 0.96 11.00 7.06
C LYS A 34 1.77 9.96 7.86
N ASN A 35 1.09 9.09 8.60
CA ASN A 35 1.71 7.99 9.33
C ASN A 35 1.56 6.65 8.59
N ALA A 36 1.11 6.68 7.33
CA ALA A 36 0.96 5.48 6.53
C ALA A 36 2.28 5.16 5.83
N SER A 37 2.75 3.93 5.97
CA SER A 37 4.01 3.45 5.38
C SER A 37 3.77 2.12 4.73
N LEU A 38 4.49 1.81 3.65
CA LEU A 38 4.40 0.48 3.04
C LEU A 38 5.24 -0.49 3.88
N ALA A 39 4.58 -1.45 4.53
CA ALA A 39 5.25 -2.50 5.28
C ALA A 39 5.78 -3.59 4.36
N GLU A 40 5.06 -3.89 3.28
CA GLU A 40 5.49 -4.88 2.30
C GLU A 40 5.12 -4.42 0.90
N VAL A 41 6.06 -4.54 -0.04
CA VAL A 41 5.85 -4.23 -1.45
C VAL A 41 6.45 -5.36 -2.27
N THR A 42 5.57 -6.22 -2.78
CA THR A 42 5.93 -7.28 -3.72
C THR A 42 5.34 -6.99 -5.09
N GLU A 43 5.69 -7.78 -6.10
CA GLU A 43 5.19 -7.60 -7.46
C GLU A 43 3.67 -7.71 -7.56
N ASN A 44 3.00 -8.46 -6.68
CA ASN A 44 1.55 -8.68 -6.75
C ASN A 44 0.79 -8.16 -5.53
N ASP A 45 1.47 -8.06 -4.38
CA ASP A 45 0.86 -7.68 -3.10
C ASP A 45 1.53 -6.44 -2.53
N LEU A 46 0.71 -5.62 -1.88
CA LEU A 46 1.15 -4.38 -1.28
C LEU A 46 0.44 -4.21 0.07
N VAL A 47 1.23 -4.06 1.12
CA VAL A 47 0.77 -3.89 2.48
C VAL A 47 1.05 -2.47 2.95
N LEU A 48 -0.01 -1.71 3.20
CA LEU A 48 0.06 -0.40 3.82
C LEU A 48 -0.12 -0.54 5.34
N SER A 49 0.93 -0.23 6.09
CA SER A 49 0.88 -0.11 7.54
C SER A 49 0.39 1.28 7.95
N VAL A 50 -0.50 1.34 8.93
CA VAL A 50 -1.06 2.58 9.49
C VAL A 50 -1.01 2.55 11.01
N GLU A 51 -1.13 3.72 11.63
CA GLU A 51 -1.07 3.85 13.10
C GLU A 51 -2.24 3.20 13.84
N SER A 52 -3.40 3.05 13.19
CA SER A 52 -4.64 2.62 13.85
C SER A 52 -5.55 1.83 12.93
N SER A 53 -6.22 0.82 13.48
CA SER A 53 -7.23 0.03 12.78
C SER A 53 -8.41 0.87 12.28
N PHE A 54 -8.69 2.02 12.90
CA PHE A 54 -9.69 2.96 12.41
C PHE A 54 -9.26 3.62 11.09
N VAL A 55 -8.00 4.07 11.02
CA VAL A 55 -7.40 4.62 9.80
C VAL A 55 -7.37 3.56 8.71
N ARG A 56 -7.04 2.32 9.06
CA ARG A 56 -7.07 1.16 8.15
C ARG A 56 -8.44 1.01 7.51
N ASP A 57 -9.50 0.90 8.32
CA ASP A 57 -10.87 0.72 7.85
C ASP A 57 -11.34 1.90 6.98
N TRP A 58 -10.96 3.12 7.36
CA TRP A 58 -11.29 4.32 6.61
C TRP A 58 -10.60 4.34 5.24
N ILE A 59 -9.29 4.05 5.19
CA ILE A 59 -8.53 3.96 3.94
C ILE A 59 -9.08 2.87 3.05
N GLN A 60 -9.36 1.70 3.62
CA GLN A 60 -9.91 0.56 2.88
C GLN A 60 -11.32 0.83 2.34
N LYS A 61 -12.14 1.64 3.00
CA LYS A 61 -13.48 1.98 2.52
C LYS A 61 -13.51 3.17 1.57
N LYS A 62 -12.71 4.21 1.83
CA LYS A 62 -12.78 5.49 1.10
C LYS A 62 -11.72 5.66 0.04
N TYR A 63 -10.53 5.12 0.26
CA TYR A 63 -9.37 5.34 -0.60
C TYR A 63 -8.89 4.09 -1.31
N MET A 64 -9.50 2.92 -1.11
CA MET A 64 -9.10 1.69 -1.80
C MET A 64 -9.12 1.83 -3.32
N ASP A 65 -10.13 2.50 -3.87
CA ASP A 65 -10.17 2.81 -5.31
C ASP A 65 -8.95 3.66 -5.74
N VAL A 66 -8.64 4.70 -4.97
CA VAL A 66 -7.46 5.55 -5.20
C VAL A 66 -6.16 4.74 -5.14
N LEU A 67 -6.03 3.83 -4.19
CA LEU A 67 -4.86 2.97 -4.06
C LEU A 67 -4.72 2.05 -5.28
N LEU A 68 -5.79 1.38 -5.69
CA LEU A 68 -5.79 0.49 -6.87
C LEU A 68 -5.43 1.25 -8.14
N GLN A 69 -6.04 2.42 -8.35
CA GLN A 69 -5.75 3.28 -9.49
C GLN A 69 -4.31 3.80 -9.48
N SER A 70 -3.76 4.10 -8.30
CA SER A 70 -2.37 4.55 -8.14
C SER A 70 -1.40 3.41 -8.48
N SER A 71 -1.65 2.20 -8.00
CA SER A 71 -0.86 1.01 -8.36
C SER A 71 -0.89 0.74 -9.87
N LEU A 72 -2.07 0.81 -10.48
CA LEU A 72 -2.25 0.62 -11.91
C LEU A 72 -1.49 1.68 -12.72
N SER A 73 -1.42 2.91 -12.23
CA SER A 73 -0.71 4.00 -12.90
C SER A 73 0.82 3.86 -12.82
N VAL A 74 1.34 3.32 -11.71
CA VAL A 74 2.78 3.13 -11.50
C VAL A 74 3.31 1.93 -12.25
N ASP A 75 2.60 0.79 -12.20
CA ASP A 75 3.12 -0.49 -12.67
C ASP A 75 2.35 -1.05 -13.89
N GLY A 76 1.29 -0.37 -14.33
CA GLY A 76 0.41 -0.85 -15.38
C GLY A 76 -0.50 -2.01 -14.96
N LYS A 77 -0.46 -2.43 -13.68
CA LYS A 77 -1.28 -3.52 -13.13
C LYS A 77 -1.89 -3.18 -11.77
N ALA A 78 -3.10 -3.67 -11.55
CA ALA A 78 -3.78 -3.57 -10.25
C ALA A 78 -3.20 -4.63 -9.31
N ARG A 79 -2.39 -4.20 -8.33
CA ARG A 79 -1.87 -5.07 -7.27
C ARG A 79 -2.93 -5.29 -6.18
N LYS A 80 -2.81 -6.39 -5.44
CA LYS A 80 -3.64 -6.67 -4.27
C LYS A 80 -3.17 -5.79 -3.12
N ILE A 81 -3.96 -4.76 -2.82
CA ILE A 81 -3.62 -3.77 -1.79
C ILE A 81 -4.35 -4.13 -0.51
N ARG A 82 -3.59 -4.31 0.57
CA ARG A 82 -4.09 -4.58 1.90
C ARG A 82 -3.59 -3.48 2.84
N VAL A 83 -4.46 -3.04 3.74
CA VAL A 83 -4.09 -2.07 4.77
C VAL A 83 -4.10 -2.81 6.10
N SER A 84 -3.08 -2.61 6.93
CA SER A 84 -3.00 -3.17 8.28
C SER A 84 -2.54 -2.15 9.29
N SER A 85 -3.02 -2.26 10.51
CA SER A 85 -2.44 -1.58 11.68
C SER A 85 -1.29 -2.38 12.30
N ASP A 86 -1.13 -3.62 11.88
CA ASP A 86 -0.24 -4.62 12.47
C ASP A 86 0.53 -5.32 11.33
N PRO A 87 1.80 -4.96 11.10
CA PRO A 87 2.58 -5.53 9.99
C PRO A 87 2.84 -7.03 10.14
N GLU A 88 2.72 -7.58 11.36
CA GLU A 88 3.01 -8.99 11.65
C GLU A 88 1.89 -9.98 11.27
N LYS A 89 0.70 -9.51 10.86
CA LYS A 89 -0.48 -10.37 10.62
C LYS A 89 -0.65 -10.91 9.20
N PHE A 90 0.32 -10.75 8.31
CA PHE A 90 0.18 -11.17 6.90
C PHE A 90 0.59 -12.61 6.59
N VAL A 91 1.03 -13.37 7.59
CA VAL A 91 1.27 -14.80 7.43
C VAL A 91 0.00 -15.55 7.82
N SER A 92 -0.60 -16.27 6.86
CA SER A 92 -1.63 -17.32 7.01
C SER A 92 -3.08 -16.91 6.73
N GLU A 93 -3.55 -17.09 5.48
CA GLU A 93 -4.95 -17.49 5.20
C GLU A 93 -5.16 -18.08 3.78
N ASP A 94 -4.10 -18.59 3.13
CA ASP A 94 -4.18 -19.25 1.81
C ASP A 94 -3.71 -20.74 1.87
N ILE A 95 -3.55 -21.31 3.08
CA ILE A 95 -3.38 -22.76 3.27
C ILE A 95 -4.64 -23.23 4.01
N MET A 96 -5.39 -24.15 3.40
CA MET A 96 -6.62 -24.80 3.89
C MET A 96 -7.95 -24.13 3.47
N ASN A 97 -8.36 -24.34 2.22
CA ASN A 97 -9.73 -24.79 1.94
C ASN A 97 -9.65 -25.80 0.78
N GLU A 98 -9.36 -27.03 1.15
CA GLU A 98 -9.75 -28.22 0.38
C GLU A 98 -10.51 -29.11 1.37
N ASP A 99 -11.84 -29.06 1.29
CA ASP A 99 -12.78 -30.16 1.52
C ASP A 99 -14.02 -29.91 0.66
#